data_AF-A0A2A9EIJ5-F1
#
_entry.id   AF-A0A2A9EIJ5-F1
#
_cell.length_a   1.000
_cell.length_b   1.000
_cell.length_c   1.000
_cell.angle_alpha   90.00
_cell.angle_beta   90.00
_cell.angle_gamma   90.00
#
_symmetry.space_group_name_H-M   'P 1'
#
loop_
_entity.id
_entity.type
_entity.pdbx_description
1 polymer ?
#
loop_
_entity_poly.entity_id
_entity_poly.type
_entity_poly.pdbx_seq_one_letter_code
_entity_poly.pdbx_strand_id
1 'polypeptide(L)'
;MTTAERHTPEIEASTRERVLELVVEQGPVSAATLARVLDLTPAAVRRHIAHLEDAGQIVVHEPGGPGVRRRGRPARHYVATDAGRAVLTNAYSDLATHALDFIVQVAGPEALENFAEARVTELERRYRPLVEQAGRSLPDRVHALAGALTADGYAATTRTVGAQGLALQLCQGHCPVQDVAEGFPQLCEAETQAFSRLLGVHVQRLATLAAGGHVCTTHVPLAVAPAKIPVRPGAAPESRPAPNPSATSQTTSPNAGVTEGN
;
A
#
# COMPACT_ATOMS: atom_id res chain seq x y z
N MET A 1 -19.44 -12.51 50.52
CA MET A 1 -19.76 -13.23 49.27
C MET A 1 -19.19 -12.41 48.14
N THR A 2 -18.04 -12.85 47.64
CA THR A 2 -17.17 -12.11 46.72
C THR A 2 -17.72 -12.19 45.31
N THR A 3 -17.95 -11.02 44.71
CA THR A 3 -18.41 -10.80 43.35
C THR A 3 -17.38 -11.37 42.37
N ALA A 4 -17.80 -12.36 41.56
CA ALA A 4 -17.02 -12.85 40.43
C ALA A 4 -16.99 -11.77 39.35
N GLU A 5 -15.83 -11.15 39.15
CA GLU A 5 -15.58 -10.24 38.03
C GLU A 5 -15.69 -11.01 36.72
N ARG A 6 -16.63 -10.59 35.87
CA ARG A 6 -16.75 -11.04 34.48
C ARG A 6 -15.56 -10.48 33.72
N HIS A 7 -14.59 -11.33 33.42
CA HIS A 7 -13.48 -11.00 32.52
C HIS A 7 -14.02 -10.99 31.07
N THR A 8 -14.02 -9.82 30.42
CA THR A 8 -14.59 -9.60 29.08
C THR A 8 -13.73 -10.25 27.99
N PRO A 9 -14.31 -10.92 26.96
CA PRO A 9 -13.55 -11.58 25.89
C PRO A 9 -12.60 -10.66 25.11
N GLU A 10 -12.90 -9.36 25.03
CA GLU A 10 -12.04 -8.35 24.41
C GLU A 10 -10.71 -8.13 25.17
N ILE A 11 -10.73 -8.22 26.51
CA ILE A 11 -9.52 -8.10 27.35
C ILE A 11 -8.66 -9.37 27.22
N GLU A 12 -9.30 -10.53 27.09
CA GLU A 12 -8.59 -11.79 26.83
C GLU A 12 -7.94 -11.83 25.44
N ALA A 13 -8.59 -11.22 24.44
CA ALA A 13 -8.04 -11.08 23.09
C ALA A 13 -6.81 -10.17 23.07
N SER A 14 -6.90 -8.98 23.67
CA SER A 14 -5.76 -8.04 23.72
C SER A 14 -4.58 -8.56 24.54
N THR A 15 -4.85 -9.34 25.61
CA THR A 15 -3.77 -9.97 26.40
C THR A 15 -3.05 -11.06 25.61
N ARG A 16 -3.78 -11.84 24.79
CA ARG A 16 -3.20 -12.88 23.94
C ARG A 16 -2.33 -12.30 22.82
N GLU A 17 -2.76 -11.20 22.21
CA GLU A 17 -1.96 -10.46 21.23
C GLU A 17 -0.64 -9.98 21.81
N ARG A 18 -0.67 -9.36 23.00
CA ARG A 18 0.55 -8.93 23.72
C ARG A 18 1.48 -10.09 24.09
N VAL A 19 0.93 -11.28 24.35
CA VAL A 19 1.74 -12.49 24.56
C VAL A 19 2.42 -12.92 23.25
N LEU A 20 1.71 -12.89 22.12
CA LEU A 20 2.27 -13.23 20.81
C LEU A 20 3.37 -12.23 20.38
N GLU A 21 3.15 -10.93 20.57
CA GLU A 21 4.14 -9.87 20.35
C GLU A 21 5.46 -10.16 21.07
N LEU A 22 5.39 -10.40 22.38
CA LEU A 22 6.58 -10.69 23.19
C LEU A 22 7.29 -11.98 22.76
N VAL A 23 6.56 -13.00 22.28
CA VAL A 23 7.17 -14.22 21.74
C VAL A 23 7.85 -13.97 20.39
N VAL A 24 7.31 -13.07 19.56
CA VAL A 24 7.92 -12.66 18.28
C VAL A 24 9.19 -11.84 18.52
N GLU A 25 9.17 -10.90 19.46
CA GLU A 25 10.28 -9.99 19.76
C GLU A 25 11.42 -10.65 20.54
N GLN A 26 11.08 -11.50 21.53
CA GLN A 26 12.04 -11.99 22.54
C GLN A 26 12.25 -13.51 22.47
N GLY A 27 11.67 -14.18 21.47
CA GLY A 27 11.83 -15.62 21.28
C GLY A 27 13.31 -16.02 21.10
N PRO A 28 13.77 -17.14 21.69
CA PRO A 28 13.03 -18.10 22.53
C PRO A 28 12.76 -17.58 23.95
N VAL A 29 11.48 -17.52 24.36
CA VAL A 29 11.06 -16.95 25.66
C VAL A 29 10.23 -17.93 26.49
N SER A 30 10.36 -17.86 27.82
CA SER A 30 9.60 -18.73 28.74
C SER A 30 8.30 -18.09 29.23
N ALA A 31 7.31 -18.91 29.61
CA ALA A 31 6.07 -18.43 30.23
C ALA A 31 6.30 -17.62 31.51
N ALA A 32 7.36 -17.92 32.27
CA ALA A 32 7.72 -17.16 33.48
C ALA A 32 8.26 -15.76 33.15
N THR A 33 9.03 -15.65 32.06
CA THR A 33 9.52 -14.37 31.56
C THR A 33 8.35 -13.49 31.09
N LEU A 34 7.44 -14.07 30.30
CA LEU A 34 6.24 -13.38 29.81
C LEU A 34 5.33 -12.91 30.94
N ALA A 35 5.08 -13.75 31.94
CA ALA A 35 4.29 -13.41 33.13
C ALA A 35 4.87 -12.20 33.89
N ARG A 36 6.19 -12.15 34.05
CA ARG A 36 6.86 -11.02 34.70
C ARG A 36 6.77 -9.73 33.89
N VAL A 37 6.93 -9.79 32.56
CA VAL A 37 6.87 -8.61 31.69
C VAL A 37 5.45 -8.04 31.60
N LEU A 38 4.44 -8.91 31.59
CA LEU A 38 3.04 -8.53 31.47
C LEU A 38 2.35 -8.23 32.82
N ASP A 39 3.06 -8.38 33.94
CA ASP A 39 2.52 -8.31 35.30
C ASP A 39 1.29 -9.23 35.52
N LEU A 40 1.41 -10.47 35.00
CA LEU A 40 0.36 -11.49 35.06
C LEU A 40 0.83 -12.71 35.85
N THR A 41 -0.12 -13.52 36.32
CA THR A 41 0.24 -14.81 36.91
C THR A 41 0.73 -15.79 35.84
N PRO A 42 1.68 -16.68 36.15
CA PRO A 42 2.12 -17.71 35.21
C PRO A 42 0.99 -18.63 34.73
N ALA A 43 -0.09 -18.78 35.52
CA ALA A 43 -1.26 -19.54 35.13
C ALA A 43 -2.09 -18.83 34.05
N ALA A 44 -2.30 -17.52 34.19
CA ALA A 44 -3.01 -16.70 33.19
C ALA A 44 -2.27 -16.71 31.84
N VAL A 45 -0.95 -16.48 31.85
CA VAL A 45 -0.15 -16.50 30.62
C VAL A 45 -0.14 -17.89 29.95
N ARG A 46 -0.11 -18.97 30.74
CA ARG A 46 -0.17 -20.34 30.19
C ARG A 46 -1.46 -20.64 29.43
N ARG A 47 -2.59 -20.05 29.82
CA ARG A 47 -3.86 -20.18 29.08
C ARG A 47 -3.75 -19.53 27.69
N HIS A 48 -3.18 -18.33 27.62
CA HIS A 48 -2.98 -17.65 26.33
C HIS A 48 -1.95 -18.38 25.46
N ILE A 49 -0.85 -18.87 26.03
CA ILE A 49 0.14 -19.70 25.32
C ILE A 49 -0.53 -20.93 24.71
N ALA A 50 -1.35 -21.66 25.47
CA ALA A 50 -2.05 -22.84 24.95
C ALA A 50 -2.95 -22.48 23.75
N HIS A 51 -3.66 -21.36 23.81
CA HIS A 51 -4.48 -20.91 22.67
C HIS A 51 -3.63 -20.53 21.44
N LEU A 52 -2.46 -19.90 21.64
CA LEU A 52 -1.56 -19.54 20.55
C LEU A 52 -0.87 -20.78 19.93
N GLU A 53 -0.55 -21.80 20.75
CA GLU A 53 -0.05 -23.10 20.29
C GLU A 53 -1.14 -23.84 19.49
N ASP A 54 -2.38 -23.89 20.00
CA ASP A 54 -3.51 -24.52 19.31
C ASP A 54 -3.85 -23.83 17.98
N ALA A 55 -3.66 -22.50 17.92
CA ALA A 55 -3.80 -21.71 16.69
C ALA A 55 -2.59 -21.83 15.73
N GLY A 56 -1.54 -22.57 16.12
CA GLY A 56 -0.32 -22.74 15.32
C GLY A 56 0.52 -21.46 15.17
N GLN A 57 0.29 -20.45 16.01
CA GLN A 57 0.97 -19.15 15.96
C GLN A 57 2.31 -19.14 16.70
N ILE A 58 2.47 -20.03 17.69
CA ILE A 58 3.73 -20.26 18.38
C ILE A 58 4.03 -21.75 18.48
N VAL A 59 5.30 -22.09 18.63
CA VAL A 59 5.75 -23.48 18.84
C VAL A 59 6.74 -23.55 20.00
N VAL A 60 6.79 -24.72 20.64
CA VAL A 60 7.79 -25.01 21.67
C VAL A 60 9.16 -25.11 21.01
N HIS A 61 10.10 -24.30 21.47
CA HIS A 61 11.52 -24.43 21.20
C HIS A 61 12.20 -25.10 22.39
N GLU A 62 12.68 -26.32 22.20
CA GLU A 62 13.56 -26.97 23.17
C GLU A 62 15.01 -26.54 22.89
N PRO A 63 15.70 -25.84 23.81
CA PRO A 63 17.10 -25.49 23.60
C PRO A 63 17.93 -26.78 23.57
N GLY A 64 18.33 -27.20 22.37
CA GLY A 64 19.19 -28.35 22.18
C GLY A 64 20.61 -28.03 22.63
N GLY A 65 21.07 -28.66 23.71
CA GLY A 65 22.46 -28.65 24.13
C GLY A 65 22.78 -29.89 24.98
N PRO A 66 23.77 -30.73 24.59
CA PRO A 66 24.21 -31.84 25.42
C PRO A 66 25.06 -31.26 26.56
N GLY A 67 24.52 -31.13 27.78
CA GLY A 67 25.39 -30.75 28.89
C GLY A 67 24.84 -30.36 30.25
N VAL A 68 23.53 -30.15 30.46
CA VAL A 68 23.07 -29.73 31.79
C VAL A 68 21.92 -30.60 32.28
N ARG A 69 22.29 -31.69 32.96
CA ARG A 69 21.38 -32.43 33.85
C ARG A 69 21.06 -31.56 35.07
N ARG A 70 20.15 -30.60 34.91
CA ARG A 70 19.48 -29.95 36.03
C ARG A 70 18.29 -30.82 36.47
N ARG A 71 18.09 -30.93 37.78
CA ARG A 71 16.98 -31.67 38.38
C ARG A 71 15.68 -30.89 38.14
N GLY A 72 14.73 -31.48 37.41
CA GLY A 72 13.43 -30.88 37.06
C GLY A 72 13.18 -30.83 35.55
N ARG A 73 11.91 -30.86 35.12
CA ARG A 73 11.53 -30.70 33.70
C ARG A 73 12.02 -29.33 33.22
N PRO A 74 12.84 -29.23 32.16
CA PRO A 74 13.32 -27.96 31.65
C PRO A 74 12.15 -27.04 31.27
N ALA A 75 12.31 -25.74 31.51
CA ALA A 75 11.29 -24.75 31.17
C ALA A 75 11.11 -24.74 29.65
N ARG A 76 9.86 -24.91 29.19
CA ARG A 76 9.50 -24.73 27.77
C ARG A 76 9.77 -23.29 27.37
N HIS A 77 10.46 -23.11 26.25
CA HIS A 77 10.59 -21.82 25.59
C HIS A 77 9.72 -21.85 24.34
N TYR A 78 9.24 -20.67 23.94
CA TYR A 78 8.35 -20.52 22.80
C TYR A 78 8.98 -19.57 21.79
N VAL A 79 8.78 -19.89 20.51
CA VAL A 79 9.13 -19.05 19.37
C VAL A 79 7.91 -18.91 18.48
N ALA A 80 7.77 -17.77 17.82
CA ALA A 80 6.69 -17.55 16.88
C ALA A 80 6.91 -18.35 15.59
N THR A 81 5.83 -18.93 15.06
CA THR A 81 5.80 -19.50 13.72
C THR A 81 5.62 -18.40 12.68
N ASP A 82 5.75 -18.75 11.40
CA ASP A 82 5.42 -17.83 10.31
C ASP A 82 3.96 -17.35 10.38
N ALA A 83 3.03 -18.23 10.76
CA ALA A 83 1.63 -17.89 10.97
C ALA A 83 1.44 -16.89 12.13
N GLY A 84 2.18 -17.03 13.22
CA GLY A 84 2.14 -16.07 14.33
C GLY A 84 2.74 -14.72 13.96
N ARG A 85 3.80 -14.70 13.15
CA ARG A 85 4.40 -13.45 12.64
C ARG A 85 3.45 -12.71 11.70
N ALA A 86 2.72 -13.43 10.84
CA ALA A 86 1.75 -12.85 9.92
C ALA A 86 0.56 -12.16 10.63
N VAL A 87 0.15 -12.67 11.80
CA VAL A 87 -0.96 -12.08 12.58
C VAL A 87 -0.60 -10.69 13.11
N LEU A 88 0.65 -10.46 13.49
CA LEU A 88 1.11 -9.12 13.90
C LEU A 88 1.19 -8.16 12.71
N THR A 89 1.57 -8.65 11.54
CA THR A 89 1.54 -7.85 10.30
C THR A 89 0.13 -7.33 10.02
N ASN A 90 -0.90 -8.17 10.19
CA ASN A 90 -2.29 -7.76 9.99
C ASN A 90 -2.75 -6.73 11.02
N ALA A 91 -2.39 -6.86 12.30
CA ALA A 91 -2.83 -5.91 13.34
C ALA A 91 -2.31 -4.47 13.08
N TYR A 92 -1.08 -4.33 12.58
CA TYR A 92 -0.55 -3.01 12.20
C TYR A 92 -1.24 -2.43 10.97
N SER A 93 -1.50 -3.26 9.96
CA SER A 93 -2.27 -2.87 8.77
C SER A 93 -3.68 -2.41 9.15
N ASP A 94 -4.36 -3.12 10.06
CA ASP A 94 -5.70 -2.77 10.54
C ASP A 94 -5.70 -1.44 11.29
N LEU A 95 -4.76 -1.24 12.22
CA LEU A 95 -4.62 0.02 12.94
C LEU A 95 -4.32 1.19 11.99
N ALA A 96 -3.42 0.99 11.03
CA ALA A 96 -3.08 2.01 10.03
C ALA A 96 -4.30 2.34 9.15
N THR A 97 -5.09 1.34 8.77
CA THR A 97 -6.32 1.52 7.99
C THR A 97 -7.34 2.35 8.77
N HIS A 98 -7.61 1.99 10.03
CA HIS A 98 -8.51 2.77 10.89
C HIS A 98 -8.02 4.21 11.11
N ALA A 99 -6.71 4.43 11.23
CA ALA A 99 -6.16 5.76 11.37
C ALA A 99 -6.38 6.63 10.12
N LEU A 100 -6.19 6.05 8.92
CA LEU A 100 -6.44 6.76 7.66
C LEU A 100 -7.93 7.02 7.44
N ASP A 101 -8.80 6.07 7.76
CA ASP A 101 -10.25 6.28 7.74
C ASP A 101 -10.66 7.41 8.66
N PHE A 102 -10.12 7.44 9.88
CA PHE A 102 -10.38 8.52 10.82
C PHE A 102 -9.94 9.87 10.28
N ILE A 103 -8.75 9.96 9.65
CA ILE A 103 -8.28 11.19 9.00
C ILE A 103 -9.26 11.65 7.91
N VAL A 104 -9.73 10.74 7.05
CA VAL A 104 -10.71 11.07 6.02
C VAL A 104 -12.01 11.58 6.64
N GLN A 105 -12.47 10.96 7.74
CA GLN A 105 -13.67 11.38 8.45
C GLN A 105 -13.56 12.79 9.06
N VAL A 106 -12.40 13.12 9.66
CA VAL A 106 -12.25 14.40 10.38
C VAL A 106 -11.77 15.56 9.50
N ALA A 107 -10.97 15.27 8.47
CA ALA A 107 -10.27 16.26 7.66
C ALA A 107 -10.65 16.21 6.16
N GLY A 108 -11.51 15.27 5.77
CA GLY A 108 -11.98 15.12 4.39
C GLY A 108 -11.02 14.32 3.50
N PRO A 109 -11.45 14.01 2.26
CA PRO A 109 -10.70 13.16 1.33
C PRO A 109 -9.36 13.76 0.88
N GLU A 110 -9.26 15.09 0.77
CA GLU A 110 -8.01 15.77 0.39
C GLU A 110 -6.89 15.55 1.42
N ALA A 111 -7.23 15.31 2.69
CA ALA A 111 -6.24 15.02 3.73
C ALA A 111 -5.47 13.72 3.43
N LEU A 112 -6.12 12.74 2.80
CA LEU A 112 -5.50 11.48 2.40
C LEU A 112 -4.52 11.69 1.25
N GLU A 113 -4.86 12.51 0.26
CA GLU A 113 -3.95 12.87 -0.84
C GLU A 113 -2.71 13.60 -0.31
N ASN A 114 -2.91 14.56 0.60
CA ASN A 114 -1.82 15.28 1.25
C ASN A 114 -0.92 14.35 2.08
N PHE A 115 -1.51 13.39 2.80
CA PHE A 115 -0.75 12.37 3.52
C PHE A 115 0.07 11.49 2.58
N ALA A 116 -0.54 11.03 1.49
CA ALA A 116 0.14 10.20 0.48
C ALA A 116 1.32 10.97 -0.13
N GLU A 117 1.14 12.23 -0.50
CA GLU A 117 2.20 13.08 -1.05
C GLU A 117 3.33 13.33 -0.04
N ALA A 118 3.00 13.61 1.22
CA ALA A 118 4.00 13.79 2.28
C ALA A 118 4.84 12.51 2.49
N ARG A 119 4.18 11.34 2.49
CA ARG A 119 4.85 10.04 2.61
C ARG A 119 5.83 9.80 1.46
N VAL A 120 5.42 10.05 0.22
CA VAL A 120 6.29 9.79 -0.93
C VAL A 120 7.38 10.85 -1.08
N THR A 121 7.15 12.08 -0.61
CA THR A 121 8.20 13.10 -0.52
C THR A 121 9.36 12.64 0.36
N GLU A 122 9.08 11.99 1.49
CA GLU A 122 10.12 11.43 2.35
C GLU A 122 10.83 10.23 1.68
N LEU A 123 10.09 9.38 0.97
CA LEU A 123 10.68 8.31 0.15
C LEU A 123 11.62 8.88 -0.91
N GLU A 124 11.20 9.91 -1.63
CA GLU A 124 12.03 10.59 -2.62
C GLU A 124 13.30 11.16 -2.03
N ARG A 125 13.19 11.84 -0.87
CA ARG A 125 14.34 12.41 -0.18
C ARG A 125 15.40 11.34 0.12
N ARG A 126 14.98 10.14 0.52
CA ARG A 126 15.88 9.01 0.80
C ARG A 126 16.46 8.39 -0.49
N TYR A 127 15.67 8.25 -1.54
CA TYR A 127 16.07 7.50 -2.74
C TYR A 127 16.80 8.33 -3.79
N ARG A 128 16.50 9.63 -3.88
CA ARG A 128 17.10 10.56 -4.83
C ARG A 128 18.63 10.50 -4.87
N PRO A 129 19.37 10.56 -3.75
CA PRO A 129 20.84 10.47 -3.82
C PRO A 129 21.33 9.13 -4.40
N LEU A 130 20.65 8.02 -4.10
CA LEU A 130 21.02 6.69 -4.63
C LEU A 130 20.79 6.60 -6.14
N VAL A 131 19.65 7.13 -6.60
CA VAL A 131 19.31 7.17 -8.02
C VAL A 131 20.26 8.11 -8.79
N GLU A 132 20.59 9.27 -8.24
CA GLU A 132 21.50 10.24 -8.88
C GLU A 132 22.95 9.72 -8.95
N GLN A 133 23.41 9.00 -7.93
CA GLN A 133 24.74 8.37 -7.90
C GLN A 133 24.93 7.31 -8.99
N ALA A 134 23.84 6.68 -9.47
CA ALA A 134 23.90 5.72 -10.57
C ALA A 134 24.22 6.37 -11.93
N GLY A 135 24.24 7.70 -12.02
CA GLY A 135 24.61 8.45 -13.21
C GLY A 135 23.43 8.86 -14.10
N ARG A 136 23.71 9.18 -15.37
CA ARG A 136 22.71 9.75 -16.30
C ARG A 136 21.91 8.69 -17.07
N SER A 137 22.38 7.45 -17.06
CA SER A 137 21.74 6.33 -17.75
C SER A 137 20.42 5.97 -17.06
N LEU A 138 19.31 6.08 -17.79
CA LEU A 138 18.00 5.75 -17.24
C LEU A 138 17.91 4.27 -16.78
N PRO A 139 18.44 3.27 -17.50
CA PRO A 139 18.51 1.91 -17.00
C PRO A 139 19.18 1.78 -15.64
N ASP A 140 20.35 2.42 -15.45
CA ASP A 140 21.11 2.36 -14.20
C ASP A 140 20.33 3.01 -13.05
N ARG A 141 19.66 4.13 -13.33
CA ARG A 141 18.77 4.81 -12.37
C ARG A 141 17.57 3.95 -11.96
N VAL A 142 16.96 3.22 -12.89
CA VAL A 142 15.86 2.29 -12.59
C VAL A 142 16.36 1.11 -11.76
N HIS A 143 17.57 0.62 -12.02
CA HIS A 143 18.19 -0.46 -11.23
C HIS A 143 18.51 0.02 -9.81
N ALA A 144 19.04 1.24 -9.66
CA ALA A 144 19.28 1.85 -8.36
C ALA A 144 17.99 2.05 -7.56
N LEU A 145 16.90 2.49 -8.22
CA LEU A 145 15.58 2.60 -7.60
C LEU A 145 15.06 1.22 -7.12
N ALA A 146 15.21 0.18 -7.93
CA ALA A 146 14.84 -1.19 -7.52
C ALA A 146 15.66 -1.68 -6.32
N GLY A 147 16.96 -1.36 -6.26
CA GLY A 147 17.81 -1.64 -5.11
C GLY A 147 17.34 -0.93 -3.83
N ALA A 148 17.03 0.37 -3.93
CA ALA A 148 16.51 1.15 -2.81
C ALA A 148 15.17 0.62 -2.28
N LEU A 149 14.23 0.31 -3.20
CA LEU A 149 12.95 -0.31 -2.85
C LEU A 149 13.14 -1.68 -2.18
N THR A 150 14.08 -2.49 -2.65
CA THR A 150 14.37 -3.79 -2.05
C THR A 150 14.92 -3.64 -0.63
N ALA A 151 15.78 -2.65 -0.38
CA ALA A 151 16.30 -2.35 0.96
C ALA A 151 15.17 -1.94 1.93
N ASP A 152 14.10 -1.31 1.42
CA ASP A 152 12.90 -0.98 2.18
C ASP A 152 11.83 -2.09 2.16
N GLY A 153 12.18 -3.30 1.68
CA GLY A 153 11.34 -4.49 1.80
C GLY A 153 10.36 -4.73 0.65
N TYR A 154 10.42 -4.02 -0.48
CA TYR A 154 9.48 -4.21 -1.60
C TYR A 154 9.80 -5.39 -2.53
N ALA A 155 10.87 -6.15 -2.27
CA ALA A 155 11.34 -7.24 -3.13
C ALA A 155 11.32 -6.85 -4.63
N ALA A 156 12.02 -5.75 -4.95
CA ALA A 156 11.91 -5.09 -6.23
C ALA A 156 12.96 -5.58 -7.24
N THR A 157 12.54 -5.75 -8.49
CA THR A 157 13.40 -6.22 -9.60
C THR A 157 13.12 -5.40 -10.86
N THR A 158 14.03 -5.47 -11.83
CA THR A 158 13.85 -4.83 -13.13
C THR A 158 13.80 -5.88 -14.24
N ARG A 159 13.01 -5.62 -15.29
CA ARG A 159 12.90 -6.49 -16.46
C ARG A 159 12.91 -5.67 -17.73
N THR A 160 13.73 -6.05 -18.71
CA THR A 160 13.72 -5.42 -20.04
C THR A 160 12.54 -5.93 -20.85
N VAL A 161 11.78 -5.02 -21.46
CA VAL A 161 10.57 -5.34 -22.24
C VAL A 161 10.50 -4.53 -23.54
N GLY A 162 9.76 -5.05 -24.51
CA GLY A 162 9.61 -4.46 -25.85
C GLY A 162 10.68 -4.91 -26.85
N ALA A 163 10.38 -4.77 -28.15
CA ALA A 163 11.35 -5.06 -29.20
C ALA A 163 12.61 -4.21 -29.01
N GLN A 164 13.79 -4.83 -29.08
CA GLN A 164 15.09 -4.18 -28.87
C GLN A 164 15.30 -3.52 -27.47
N GLY A 165 14.47 -3.84 -26.46
CA GLY A 165 14.63 -3.31 -25.11
C GLY A 165 14.30 -1.82 -24.98
N LEU A 166 13.27 -1.36 -25.70
CA LEU A 166 12.81 0.04 -25.68
C LEU A 166 12.21 0.49 -24.33
N ALA A 167 12.01 -0.42 -23.38
CA ALA A 167 11.49 -0.10 -22.06
C ALA A 167 12.00 -1.07 -20.97
N LEU A 168 11.89 -0.63 -19.72
CA LEU A 168 12.03 -1.45 -18.53
C LEU A 168 10.69 -1.55 -17.80
N GLN A 169 10.53 -2.63 -17.06
CA GLN A 169 9.53 -2.76 -16.01
C GLN A 169 10.24 -2.81 -14.66
N LEU A 170 9.82 -1.95 -13.75
CA LEU A 170 10.11 -2.04 -12.33
C LEU A 170 9.00 -2.87 -11.67
N CYS A 171 9.38 -4.03 -11.13
CA CYS A 171 8.46 -5.02 -10.57
C CYS A 171 8.65 -5.12 -9.06
N GLN A 172 7.59 -5.00 -8.26
CA GLN A 172 7.64 -5.21 -6.79
C GLN A 172 6.84 -6.47 -6.46
N GLY A 173 7.55 -7.52 -5.99
CA GLY A 173 6.93 -8.79 -5.60
C GLY A 173 6.35 -8.77 -4.18
N HIS A 174 6.62 -7.71 -3.42
CA HIS A 174 6.08 -7.48 -2.09
C HIS A 174 5.84 -5.98 -1.90
N CYS A 175 4.80 -5.60 -1.15
CA CYS A 175 4.57 -4.21 -0.77
C CYS A 175 4.33 -4.16 0.75
N PRO A 176 5.20 -3.49 1.54
CA PRO A 176 5.04 -3.41 2.99
C PRO A 176 3.75 -2.72 3.47
N VAL A 177 3.02 -2.06 2.57
CA VAL A 177 1.73 -1.42 2.85
C VAL A 177 0.63 -1.90 1.93
N GLN A 178 0.76 -3.13 1.41
CA GLN A 178 -0.23 -3.73 0.51
C GLN A 178 -1.65 -3.62 1.10
N ASP A 179 -1.86 -4.17 2.28
CA ASP A 179 -3.18 -4.28 2.91
C ASP A 179 -3.83 -2.90 3.09
N VAL A 180 -3.05 -1.91 3.53
CA VAL A 180 -3.54 -0.52 3.67
C VAL A 180 -3.85 0.08 2.30
N ALA A 181 -3.03 -0.17 1.29
CA ALA A 181 -3.23 0.36 -0.06
C ALA A 181 -4.44 -0.26 -0.79
N GLU A 182 -5.00 -1.39 -0.32
CA GLU A 182 -6.26 -1.94 -0.84
C GLU A 182 -7.44 -0.99 -0.58
N GLY A 183 -7.47 -0.36 0.60
CA GLY A 183 -8.48 0.64 0.97
C GLY A 183 -8.16 2.05 0.49
N PHE A 184 -6.88 2.37 0.26
CA PHE A 184 -6.42 3.73 -0.07
C PHE A 184 -5.51 3.76 -1.31
N PRO A 185 -6.07 3.67 -2.53
CA PRO A 185 -5.32 3.67 -3.79
C PRO A 185 -4.41 4.89 -4.01
N GLN A 186 -4.73 6.02 -3.38
CA GLN A 186 -3.95 7.26 -3.41
C GLN A 186 -2.48 7.02 -3.01
N LEU A 187 -2.22 6.05 -2.14
CA LEU A 187 -0.85 5.65 -1.76
C LEU A 187 -0.07 5.08 -2.96
N CYS A 188 -0.71 4.23 -3.77
CA CYS A 188 -0.09 3.66 -4.98
C CYS A 188 0.09 4.70 -6.09
N GLU A 189 -0.86 5.63 -6.20
CA GLU A 189 -0.80 6.73 -7.18
C GLU A 189 0.35 7.69 -6.87
N ALA A 190 0.44 8.16 -5.63
CA ALA A 190 1.53 9.02 -5.17
C ALA A 190 2.90 8.33 -5.35
N GLU A 191 3.01 7.03 -5.05
CA GLU A 191 4.26 6.28 -5.28
C GLU A 191 4.65 6.27 -6.76
N THR A 192 3.68 6.08 -7.65
CA THR A 192 3.91 6.10 -9.10
C THR A 192 4.38 7.47 -9.58
N GLN A 193 3.80 8.55 -9.05
CA GLN A 193 4.25 9.92 -9.35
C GLN A 193 5.67 10.16 -8.84
N ALA A 194 5.99 9.69 -7.64
CA ALA A 194 7.33 9.78 -7.08
C ALA A 194 8.37 9.02 -7.92
N PHE A 195 8.04 7.84 -8.44
CA PHE A 195 8.91 7.13 -9.39
C PHE A 195 9.13 7.94 -10.67
N SER A 196 8.09 8.59 -11.20
CA SER A 196 8.22 9.48 -12.35
C SER A 196 9.21 10.63 -12.06
N ARG A 197 9.08 11.28 -10.90
CA ARG A 197 9.94 12.40 -10.48
C ARG A 197 11.38 11.95 -10.19
N LEU A 198 11.57 10.79 -9.58
CA LEU A 198 12.89 10.21 -9.30
C LEU A 198 13.63 9.81 -10.57
N LEU A 199 12.93 9.31 -11.58
CA LEU A 199 13.50 8.87 -12.86
C LEU A 199 13.54 9.98 -13.92
N GLY A 200 12.79 11.07 -13.71
CA GLY A 200 12.72 12.19 -14.65
C GLY A 200 12.05 11.85 -15.98
N VAL A 201 11.25 10.79 -16.01
CA VAL A 201 10.48 10.35 -17.18
C VAL A 201 9.07 9.96 -16.75
N HIS A 202 8.11 10.03 -17.67
CA HIS A 202 6.79 9.49 -17.41
C HIS A 202 6.88 7.97 -17.22
N VAL A 203 6.21 7.48 -16.18
CA VAL A 203 6.08 6.04 -15.91
C VAL A 203 4.61 5.68 -15.80
N GLN A 204 4.28 4.43 -16.10
CA GLN A 204 2.90 3.95 -16.06
C GLN A 204 2.79 2.71 -15.17
N ARG A 205 1.96 2.78 -14.13
CA ARG A 205 1.59 1.60 -13.33
C ARG A 205 0.62 0.73 -14.14
N LEU A 206 1.00 -0.53 -14.37
CA LEU A 206 0.22 -1.51 -15.12
C LEU A 206 -0.58 -2.45 -14.21
N ALA A 207 -0.06 -2.73 -13.02
CA ALA A 207 -0.69 -3.60 -12.04
C ALA A 207 -0.20 -3.23 -10.63
N THR A 208 -1.01 -3.49 -9.61
CA THR A 208 -0.64 -3.38 -8.20
C THR A 208 -1.04 -4.65 -7.46
N LEU A 209 -0.28 -4.99 -6.41
CA LEU A 209 -0.65 -6.05 -5.47
C LEU A 209 -1.98 -5.70 -4.77
N ALA A 210 -2.15 -4.43 -4.39
CA ALA A 210 -3.36 -3.92 -3.72
C ALA A 210 -4.64 -4.02 -4.57
N ALA A 211 -4.54 -4.10 -5.91
CA ALA A 211 -5.67 -4.35 -6.79
C ALA A 211 -5.84 -5.85 -7.12
N GLY A 212 -5.21 -6.75 -6.36
CA GLY A 212 -5.24 -8.20 -6.56
C GLY A 212 -4.30 -8.73 -7.65
N GLY A 213 -3.37 -7.90 -8.15
CA GLY A 213 -2.30 -8.36 -9.03
C GLY A 213 -1.30 -9.25 -8.30
N HIS A 214 -0.53 -10.06 -9.03
CA HIS A 214 0.52 -10.90 -8.44
C HIS A 214 1.86 -10.19 -8.25
N VAL A 215 2.02 -9.01 -8.88
CA VAL A 215 3.23 -8.20 -8.82
C VAL A 215 2.87 -6.76 -9.19
N CYS A 216 3.32 -5.76 -8.41
CA CYS A 216 3.20 -4.39 -8.86
C CYS A 216 4.14 -4.19 -10.05
N THR A 217 3.63 -3.67 -11.16
CA THR A 217 4.42 -3.49 -12.39
C THR A 217 4.36 -2.05 -12.84
N THR A 218 5.49 -1.36 -12.87
CA THR A 218 5.62 0.00 -13.39
C THR A 218 6.45 -0.02 -14.67
N HIS A 219 5.86 0.42 -15.78
CA HIS A 219 6.52 0.56 -17.06
C HIS A 219 7.31 1.87 -17.14
N VAL A 220 8.57 1.77 -17.57
CA VAL A 220 9.50 2.89 -17.74
C VAL A 220 10.02 2.87 -19.18
N PRO A 221 9.62 3.83 -20.03
CA PRO A 221 10.12 3.90 -21.41
C PRO A 221 11.59 4.33 -21.42
N LEU A 222 12.44 3.57 -22.13
CA LEU A 222 13.86 3.90 -22.33
C LEU A 222 14.09 4.73 -23.60
N ALA A 223 13.23 4.57 -24.59
CA ALA A 223 13.19 5.42 -25.77
C ALA A 223 11.82 6.08 -25.86
N VAL A 224 11.79 7.41 -25.79
CA VAL A 224 10.61 8.17 -26.22
C VAL A 224 10.65 8.14 -27.74
N ALA A 225 10.04 7.13 -28.35
CA ALA A 225 9.69 7.26 -29.76
C ALA A 225 8.79 8.52 -29.86
N PRO A 226 9.12 9.53 -30.68
CA PRO A 226 8.19 10.62 -30.90
C PRO A 226 6.90 9.99 -31.41
N ALA A 227 5.82 10.15 -30.66
CA ALA A 227 4.52 9.67 -31.07
C ALA A 227 4.19 10.35 -32.40
N LYS A 228 4.40 9.62 -33.52
CA LYS A 228 3.82 9.99 -34.79
C LYS A 228 2.33 9.73 -34.63
N ILE A 229 1.60 10.72 -34.13
CA ILE A 229 0.16 10.76 -34.29
C ILE A 229 -0.05 10.76 -35.80
N PRO A 230 -0.66 9.71 -36.40
CA PRO A 230 -1.00 9.76 -37.81
C PRO A 230 -2.08 10.83 -37.96
N VAL A 231 -1.67 12.04 -38.36
CA VAL A 231 -2.60 13.02 -38.89
C VAL A 231 -3.18 12.38 -40.15
N ARG A 232 -4.45 11.98 -40.07
CA ARG A 232 -5.22 11.54 -41.24
C ARG A 232 -5.09 12.64 -42.31
N PRO A 233 -4.62 12.34 -43.53
CA PRO A 233 -4.63 13.31 -44.60
C PRO A 233 -6.10 13.63 -44.96
N GLY A 234 -6.50 14.89 -44.73
CA GLY A 234 -7.60 15.57 -45.40
C GLY A 234 -9.01 14.96 -45.27
N ALA A 235 -9.77 15.40 -44.26
CA ALA A 235 -11.16 15.74 -44.51
C ALA A 235 -11.17 17.23 -44.91
N ALA A 236 -11.54 17.52 -46.16
CA ALA A 236 -11.75 18.89 -46.62
C ALA A 236 -12.77 19.59 -45.70
N PRO A 237 -12.64 20.91 -45.47
CA PRO A 237 -13.66 21.63 -44.72
C PRO A 237 -14.97 21.51 -45.50
N GLU A 238 -15.99 20.90 -44.90
CA GLU A 238 -17.35 20.93 -45.42
C GLU A 238 -17.76 22.40 -45.57
N SER A 239 -17.86 22.81 -46.83
CA SER A 239 -18.40 24.10 -47.22
C SER A 239 -19.82 24.22 -46.67
N ARG A 240 -20.02 25.22 -45.82
CA ARG A 240 -21.32 25.62 -45.29
C ARG A 240 -22.28 25.87 -46.47
N PRO A 241 -23.47 25.24 -46.55
CA PRO A 241 -24.37 25.51 -47.66
C PRO A 241 -24.88 26.96 -47.56
N ALA A 242 -24.88 27.65 -48.70
CA ALA A 242 -25.38 29.00 -48.85
C ALA A 242 -26.90 29.07 -48.53
N PRO A 243 -27.42 30.20 -48.02
CA PRO A 243 -28.84 30.37 -47.80
C PRO A 243 -29.58 30.42 -49.14
N ASN A 244 -30.65 29.64 -49.25
CA ASN A 244 -31.47 29.47 -50.45
C ASN A 244 -32.25 30.76 -50.79
N PRO A 245 -32.10 31.35 -51.99
CA PRO A 245 -32.83 32.54 -52.40
C PRO A 245 -34.11 32.14 -53.14
N SER A 246 -35.14 31.71 -52.42
CA SER A 246 -36.48 31.52 -52.99
C SER A 246 -37.55 31.60 -51.91
N ALA A 247 -37.85 32.82 -51.46
CA ALA A 247 -39.13 33.18 -50.86
C ALA A 247 -39.31 34.71 -50.87
N THR A 248 -39.45 35.30 -52.05
CA THR A 248 -40.20 36.55 -52.28
C THR A 248 -41.59 36.07 -52.74
N SER A 249 -42.75 36.54 -52.28
CA SER A 249 -43.22 37.80 -51.70
C SER A 249 -44.57 37.45 -50.98
N GLN A 250 -45.16 38.20 -50.05
CA GLN A 250 -45.89 39.44 -50.28
C GLN A 250 -46.32 40.09 -48.94
N THR A 251 -46.10 41.40 -48.89
CA THR A 251 -46.76 42.53 -48.24
C THR A 251 -48.16 42.34 -47.63
N THR A 252 -48.34 42.77 -46.37
CA THR A 252 -49.33 43.82 -45.97
C THR A 252 -49.06 44.32 -44.53
N SER A 253 -48.83 45.63 -44.38
CA SER A 253 -48.89 46.40 -43.13
C SER A 253 -50.35 46.71 -42.72
N PRO A 254 -50.61 47.54 -41.70
CA PRO A 254 -50.38 47.35 -40.26
C PRO A 254 -51.70 47.50 -39.47
N ASN A 255 -51.75 47.17 -38.17
CA ASN A 255 -52.63 47.92 -37.29
C ASN A 255 -52.16 48.00 -35.83
N ALA A 256 -52.25 49.23 -35.31
CA ALA A 256 -52.05 49.58 -33.91
C ALA A 256 -53.31 49.26 -33.10
N GLY A 257 -53.13 48.90 -31.82
CA GLY A 257 -54.22 48.68 -30.88
C GLY A 257 -53.72 48.78 -29.45
N VAL A 258 -53.85 49.98 -28.90
CA VAL A 258 -53.72 50.37 -27.49
C VAL A 258 -54.78 49.65 -26.64
N THR A 259 -54.44 49.23 -25.42
CA THR A 259 -55.30 49.41 -24.22
C THR A 259 -54.51 49.19 -22.93
N GLU A 260 -54.43 50.25 -22.12
CA GLU A 260 -54.29 50.21 -20.66
C GLU A 260 -55.59 49.73 -19.99
N GLY A 261 -55.49 49.17 -18.77
CA GLY A 261 -56.55 49.21 -17.76
C GLY A 261 -57.21 47.88 -17.37
N ASN A 262 -56.76 47.27 -16.26
CA ASN A 262 -57.47 47.23 -14.97
C ASN A 262 -56.57 46.64 -13.88
#